data_AF-A0A5N9C299-F1
#
_entry.id   AF-A0A5N9C299-F1
#
_cell.length_a   1.000
_cell.length_b   1.000
_cell.length_c   1.000
_cell.angle_alpha   90.00
_cell.angle_beta   90.00
_cell.angle_gamma   90.00
#
_symmetry.space_group_name_H-M   'P 1'
#
loop_
_entity.id
_entity.type
_entity.pdbx_description
1 polymer ?
#
loop_
_entity_poly.entity_id
_entity_poly.type
_entity_poly.pdbx_seq_one_letter_code
_entity_poly.pdbx_strand_id
1 'polypeptide(L)'
;MSDQEDFSESISMLAKSVESFHERFQVDTVDFSSDSVALDLLRKRLSLLSEESGEFARELNKGNLEHAIHEAVDVAYIALGTILCIGDRGLDACKTVINKNDKKSNLGYSKRNSTGKVVSN
;
A
#
# COMPACT_ATOMS: atom_id res chain seq x y z
N MET A 1 12.15 -11.20 -20.28
CA MET A 1 11.67 -11.17 -18.90
C MET A 1 10.17 -11.30 -18.95
N SER A 2 9.56 -12.01 -18.01
CA SER A 2 8.10 -12.17 -17.97
C SER A 2 7.44 -10.98 -17.27
N ASP A 3 6.19 -10.64 -17.60
CA ASP A 3 5.43 -9.54 -16.97
C ASP A 3 5.44 -9.60 -15.42
N GLN A 4 5.62 -10.80 -14.84
CA GLN A 4 5.72 -11.00 -13.39
C GLN A 4 7.07 -10.53 -12.80
N GLU A 5 8.17 -10.72 -13.54
CA GLU A 5 9.50 -10.22 -13.17
C GLU A 5 9.50 -8.69 -13.23
N ASP A 6 8.89 -8.12 -14.29
CA ASP A 6 8.79 -6.68 -14.50
C ASP A 6 7.94 -5.99 -13.41
N PHE A 7 6.86 -6.63 -12.95
CA PHE A 7 6.05 -6.11 -11.84
C PHE A 7 6.84 -6.05 -10.53
N SER A 8 7.49 -7.16 -10.15
CA SER A 8 8.21 -7.25 -8.88
C SER A 8 9.41 -6.29 -8.84
N GLU A 9 10.10 -6.13 -9.97
CA GLU A 9 11.17 -5.15 -10.13
C GLU A 9 10.64 -3.72 -10.00
N SER A 10 9.53 -3.39 -10.69
CA SER A 10 8.91 -2.06 -10.63
C SER A 10 8.47 -1.67 -9.22
N ILE A 11 7.83 -2.59 -8.48
CA ILE A 11 7.44 -2.35 -7.08
C ILE A 11 8.68 -2.18 -6.18
N SER A 12 9.75 -2.95 -6.43
CA SER A 12 11.01 -2.80 -5.70
C SER A 12 11.66 -1.44 -5.97
N MET A 13 11.62 -0.95 -7.21
CA MET A 13 12.08 0.40 -7.55
C MET A 13 11.24 1.49 -6.88
N LEU A 14 9.91 1.31 -6.84
CA LEU A 14 9.00 2.22 -6.15
C LEU A 14 9.32 2.31 -4.65
N ALA A 15 9.53 1.17 -3.98
CA ALA A 15 9.91 1.12 -2.57
C ALA A 15 11.25 1.82 -2.29
N LYS A 16 12.27 1.60 -3.14
CA LYS A 16 13.56 2.34 -3.03
C LYS A 16 13.39 3.85 -3.21
N SER A 17 12.49 4.27 -4.09
CA SER A 17 12.16 5.69 -4.28
C SER A 17 11.52 6.30 -3.03
N VAL A 18 10.61 5.57 -2.38
CA VAL A 18 10.00 5.95 -1.08
C VAL A 18 11.07 6.09 0.00
N GLU A 19 11.96 5.10 0.15
CA GLU A 19 13.06 5.15 1.12
C GLU A 19 13.94 6.39 0.90
N SER A 20 14.38 6.60 -0.34
CA SER A 20 15.19 7.77 -0.69
C SER A 20 14.45 9.09 -0.44
N PHE A 21 13.15 9.15 -0.69
CA PHE A 21 12.35 10.33 -0.38
C PHE A 21 12.30 10.60 1.13
N HIS A 22 12.02 9.57 1.94
CA HIS A 22 11.94 9.71 3.39
C HIS A 22 13.28 10.13 4.00
N GLU A 23 14.39 9.61 3.49
CA GLU A 23 15.74 10.03 3.88
C GLU A 23 16.00 11.50 3.51
N ARG A 24 15.70 11.91 2.26
CA ARG A 24 15.94 13.29 1.81
C ARG A 24 15.13 14.32 2.59
N PHE A 25 13.88 14.00 2.94
CA PHE A 25 12.96 14.92 3.59
C PHE A 25 12.82 14.71 5.09
N GLN A 26 13.56 13.77 5.68
CA GLN A 26 13.54 13.47 7.12
C GLN A 26 12.11 13.20 7.62
N VAL A 27 11.37 12.34 6.92
CA VAL A 27 9.99 12.01 7.28
C VAL A 27 9.99 11.22 8.59
N ASP A 28 9.20 11.66 9.57
CA ASP A 28 9.10 11.05 10.89
C ASP A 28 8.71 9.56 10.83
N THR A 29 9.29 8.77 11.74
CA THR A 29 8.87 7.41 12.03
C THR A 29 7.90 7.38 13.20
N VAL A 30 7.10 6.31 13.29
CA VAL A 30 6.12 6.14 14.37
C VAL A 30 6.87 5.90 15.68
N ASP A 31 6.64 6.78 16.65
CA ASP A 31 7.05 6.56 18.03
C ASP A 31 6.00 5.71 18.76
N PHE A 32 6.42 4.51 19.20
CA PHE A 32 5.61 3.56 19.95
C PHE A 32 5.76 3.67 21.47
N SER A 33 6.34 4.76 21.97
CA SER A 33 6.41 5.07 23.41
C SER A 33 5.02 5.23 24.05
N SER A 34 4.03 5.63 23.25
CA SER A 34 2.62 5.75 23.63
C SER A 34 1.71 5.52 22.43
N ASP A 35 0.58 4.84 22.66
CA ASP A 35 -0.47 4.65 21.65
C ASP A 35 -0.99 5.98 21.10
N SER A 36 -1.10 7.02 21.93
CA SER A 36 -1.58 8.32 21.47
C SER A 36 -0.64 8.96 20.45
N VAL A 37 0.67 8.90 20.73
CA VAL A 37 1.71 9.45 19.84
C VAL A 37 1.77 8.65 18.54
N ALA A 38 1.73 7.33 18.64
CA ALA A 38 1.71 6.46 17.46
C ALA A 38 0.48 6.75 16.57
N LEU A 39 -0.70 6.87 17.18
CA LEU A 39 -1.94 7.17 16.47
C LEU A 39 -1.92 8.55 15.82
N ASP A 40 -1.27 9.55 16.42
CA ASP A 40 -1.19 10.88 15.83
C ASP A 40 -0.41 10.90 14.51
N LEU A 41 0.73 10.20 14.42
CA LEU A 41 1.44 10.08 13.15
C LEU A 41 0.62 9.26 12.14
N LEU A 42 0.00 8.16 12.58
CA LEU A 42 -0.84 7.34 11.70
C LEU A 42 -2.06 8.10 11.15
N ARG A 43 -2.64 9.03 11.93
CA ARG A 43 -3.70 9.93 11.45
C ARG A 43 -3.21 10.88 10.37
N LYS A 44 -2.00 11.42 10.50
CA LYS A 44 -1.39 12.24 9.44
C LYS A 44 -1.19 11.44 8.16
N ARG A 45 -0.68 10.20 8.28
CA ARG A 45 -0.53 9.29 7.13
C ARG A 45 -1.88 8.89 6.51
N LEU A 46 -2.91 8.70 7.33
CA LEU A 46 -4.28 8.43 6.86
C LEU A 46 -4.83 9.59 6.02
N SER A 47 -4.53 10.84 6.37
CA SER A 47 -4.93 12.00 5.57
C SER A 47 -4.36 11.92 4.16
N LEU A 48 -3.06 11.61 4.03
CA LEU A 48 -2.40 11.45 2.73
C LEU A 48 -3.01 10.29 1.94
N LEU A 49 -3.22 9.13 2.58
CA LEU A 49 -3.87 7.98 1.91
C LEU A 49 -5.28 8.32 1.42
N SER A 50 -6.01 9.13 2.18
CA SER A 50 -7.37 9.55 1.83
C SER A 50 -7.39 10.54 0.67
N GLU A 51 -6.38 11.41 0.60
CA GLU A 51 -6.16 12.34 -0.50
C GLU A 51 -5.95 11.58 -1.81
N GLU A 52 -4.91 10.73 -1.89
CA GLU A 52 -4.59 9.96 -3.12
C GLU A 52 -5.75 9.04 -3.53
N SER A 53 -6.41 8.40 -2.56
CA SER A 53 -7.58 7.55 -2.86
C SER A 53 -8.75 8.36 -3.42
N GLY A 54 -8.91 9.61 -2.96
CA GLY A 54 -9.91 10.54 -3.45
C GLY A 54 -9.59 11.05 -4.86
N GLU A 55 -8.31 11.32 -5.15
CA GLU A 55 -7.84 11.73 -6.47
C GLU A 55 -8.03 10.61 -7.49
N PHE A 56 -7.67 9.38 -7.12
CA PHE A 56 -7.94 8.19 -7.93
C PHE A 56 -9.43 8.04 -8.26
N ALA A 57 -10.30 8.12 -7.25
CA ALA A 57 -11.75 8.05 -7.46
C ALA A 57 -12.26 9.19 -8.36
N ARG A 58 -11.71 10.41 -8.21
CA ARG A 58 -12.06 11.58 -9.01
C ARG A 58 -11.71 11.38 -10.48
N GLU A 59 -10.51 10.90 -10.78
CA GLU A 59 -10.06 10.71 -12.17
C GLU A 59 -10.79 9.54 -12.85
N LEU A 60 -11.13 8.48 -12.11
CA LEU A 60 -12.04 7.43 -12.59
C LEU A 60 -13.41 8.00 -12.98
N ASN A 61 -14.01 8.83 -12.12
CA ASN A 61 -15.32 9.43 -12.39
C ASN A 61 -15.33 10.40 -13.58
N LYS A 62 -14.18 11.02 -13.87
CA LYS A 62 -13.99 11.87 -15.06
C LYS A 62 -13.72 11.07 -16.34
N GLY A 63 -13.44 9.77 -16.24
CA GLY A 63 -13.01 8.95 -17.37
C GLY A 63 -11.57 9.20 -17.81
N ASN A 64 -10.74 9.80 -16.96
CA ASN A 64 -9.34 10.11 -17.26
C ASN A 64 -8.46 8.89 -16.96
N LEU A 65 -8.45 7.91 -17.86
CA LEU A 65 -7.80 6.62 -17.63
C LEU A 65 -6.32 6.73 -17.25
N GLU A 66 -5.52 7.46 -18.02
CA GLU A 66 -4.07 7.60 -17.76
C GLU A 66 -3.81 8.21 -16.39
N HIS A 67 -4.52 9.29 -16.04
CA HIS A 67 -4.37 9.89 -14.71
C HIS A 67 -4.82 8.92 -13.62
N ALA A 68 -5.95 8.22 -13.79
CA ALA A 68 -6.38 7.23 -12.81
C ALA A 68 -5.34 6.11 -12.59
N ILE A 69 -4.59 5.71 -13.63
CA ILE A 69 -3.49 4.75 -13.49
C ILE A 69 -2.37 5.34 -12.62
N HIS A 70 -1.99 6.60 -12.83
CA HIS A 70 -1.00 7.29 -12.01
C HIS A 70 -1.44 7.42 -10.55
N GLU A 71 -2.65 7.91 -10.31
CA GLU A 71 -3.20 8.06 -8.96
C GLU A 71 -3.25 6.73 -8.19
N ALA A 72 -3.51 5.61 -8.88
CA ALA A 72 -3.47 4.29 -8.27
C ALA A 72 -2.05 3.91 -7.77
N VAL A 73 -1.01 4.35 -8.47
CA VAL A 73 0.39 4.17 -8.05
C VAL A 73 0.75 5.15 -6.93
N ASP A 74 0.21 6.36 -6.92
CA ASP A 74 0.42 7.34 -5.84
C ASP A 74 -0.18 6.84 -4.52
N VAL A 75 -1.36 6.21 -4.55
CA VAL A 75 -1.92 5.48 -3.40
C VAL A 75 -0.93 4.43 -2.88
N ALA A 76 -0.30 3.66 -3.78
CA ALA A 76 0.69 2.65 -3.39
C ALA A 76 1.95 3.31 -2.79
N TYR A 77 2.41 4.43 -3.35
CA TYR A 77 3.57 5.19 -2.86
C TYR A 77 3.36 5.64 -1.41
N ILE A 78 2.19 6.22 -1.09
CA ILE A 78 1.85 6.64 0.26
C ILE A 78 1.66 5.44 1.20
N ALA A 79 1.09 4.33 0.73
CA ALA A 79 0.93 3.11 1.52
C ALA A 79 2.29 2.49 1.90
N LEU A 80 3.22 2.39 0.94
CA LEU A 80 4.59 1.94 1.19
C LEU A 80 5.32 2.88 2.15
N GLY A 81 5.22 4.19 1.97
CA GLY A 81 5.80 5.17 2.90
C GLY A 81 5.20 5.08 4.31
N THR A 82 3.93 4.72 4.43
CA THR A 82 3.28 4.50 5.73
C THR A 82 3.83 3.25 6.41
N ILE A 83 4.04 2.16 5.68
CA ILE A 83 4.70 0.94 6.20
C ILE A 83 6.13 1.28 6.66
N LEU A 84 6.86 2.06 5.86
CA LEU A 84 8.22 2.50 6.20
C LEU A 84 8.24 3.34 7.49
N CYS A 85 7.31 4.30 7.65
CA CYS A 85 7.17 5.07 8.89
C CYS A 85 6.90 4.19 10.13
N ILE A 86 6.13 3.11 9.98
CA ILE A 86 5.83 2.17 11.07
C ILE A 86 7.10 1.36 11.48
N GLY A 87 8.08 1.23 10.58
CA GLY A 87 9.33 0.53 10.85
C GLY A 87 9.15 -0.99 10.99
N ASP A 88 9.91 -1.61 11.88
CA ASP A 88 9.95 -3.08 12.04
C ASP A 88 8.58 -3.72 12.23
N ARG A 89 7.67 -3.06 12.98
CA ARG A 89 6.29 -3.54 13.17
C ARG A 89 5.52 -3.57 11.85
N GLY A 90 5.80 -2.66 10.94
CA GLY A 90 5.20 -2.61 9.61
C GLY A 90 5.73 -3.74 8.73
N LEU A 91 7.04 -3.99 8.77
CA LEU A 91 7.67 -5.09 8.04
C LEU A 91 7.17 -6.46 8.52
N ASP A 92 6.99 -6.64 9.82
CA ASP A 92 6.41 -7.86 10.39
C ASP A 92 4.92 -8.02 10.04
N ALA A 93 4.17 -6.92 9.98
CA ALA A 93 2.80 -6.95 9.47
C ALA A 93 2.75 -7.37 7.99
N CYS A 94 3.70 -6.94 7.15
CA CYS A 94 3.81 -7.42 5.76
C CYS A 94 3.96 -8.94 5.70
N LYS A 95 4.89 -9.52 6.48
CA LYS A 95 5.07 -10.99 6.55
C LYS A 95 3.78 -11.68 7.00
N THR A 96 3.07 -11.10 7.96
CA THR A 96 1.79 -11.63 8.45
C THR A 96 0.73 -11.65 7.35
N VAL A 97 0.62 -10.57 6.57
CA VAL A 97 -0.34 -10.45 5.45
C VAL A 97 0.01 -11.40 4.31
N ILE A 98 1.29 -11.53 3.97
CA ILE A 98 1.79 -12.48 2.95
C ILE A 98 1.41 -13.91 3.37
N ASN A 99 1.87 -14.35 4.55
CA ASN A 99 1.61 -15.69 5.07
C ASN A 99 0.10 -16.00 5.17
N LYS A 100 -0.73 -15.01 5.51
CA LYS A 100 -2.18 -15.19 5.57
C LYS A 100 -2.80 -15.41 4.19
N ASN A 101 -2.34 -14.71 3.16
CA ASN A 101 -2.89 -14.81 1.81
C ASN A 101 -2.35 -16.03 1.05
N ASP A 102 -1.08 -16.39 1.24
CA ASP A 102 -0.47 -17.56 0.60
C ASP A 102 -1.08 -18.89 1.08
N LYS A 103 -1.65 -18.91 2.29
CA LYS A 103 -2.43 -20.05 2.80
C LYS A 103 -3.79 -20.23 2.11
N LYS A 104 -4.27 -19.24 1.36
CA LYS A 104 -5.55 -19.36 0.64
C LYS A 104 -5.33 -20.26 -0.57
N SER A 105 -6.08 -21.35 -0.63
CA SER A 105 -6.06 -22.27 -1.76
C SER A 105 -7.45 -22.41 -2.37
N ASN A 106 -7.50 -22.84 -3.64
CA ASN A 106 -8.75 -23.07 -4.37
C ASN A 106 -9.62 -24.21 -3.79
N LEU A 107 -9.13 -24.92 -2.76
CA LEU A 107 -9.89 -25.95 -2.04
C LEU A 107 -10.84 -25.37 -0.98
N GLY A 108 -10.49 -24.22 -0.38
CA GLY A 108 -11.27 -23.59 0.69
C GLY A 108 -11.73 -22.17 0.38
N TYR A 109 -11.36 -21.64 -0.79
CA TYR A 109 -11.66 -20.28 -1.20
C TYR A 109 -12.15 -20.24 -2.64
N SER A 110 -13.04 -19.30 -2.93
CA SER A 110 -13.55 -19.01 -4.28
C SER A 110 -13.47 -17.52 -4.59
N LYS A 111 -13.40 -17.21 -5.88
CA LYS A 111 -13.40 -15.84 -6.39
C LYS A 111 -14.84 -15.41 -6.67
N ARG A 112 -15.30 -14.30 -6.09
CA ARG A 112 -16.59 -13.69 -6.45
C ARG A 112 -16.52 -13.14 -7.86
N ASN A 113 -17.32 -13.71 -8.77
CA ASN A 113 -17.30 -13.31 -10.19
C ASN A 113 -17.59 -11.82 -10.43
N SER A 114 -18.42 -11.20 -9.59
CA SER A 114 -18.80 -9.79 -9.74
C SER A 114 -17.72 -8.78 -9.35
N THR A 115 -16.73 -9.18 -8.53
CA THR A 115 -15.76 -8.26 -7.91
C THR A 115 -14.32 -8.73 -7.99
N GLY A 116 -14.08 -10.00 -8.35
CA GLY A 116 -12.77 -10.62 -8.25
C GLY A 116 -12.31 -10.93 -6.82
N LYS A 117 -13.10 -10.56 -5.79
CA LYS A 117 -12.72 -10.78 -4.38
C LYS A 117 -12.66 -12.27 -4.05
N VAL A 118 -11.55 -12.72 -3.48
CA VAL A 118 -11.39 -14.07 -2.93
C VAL A 118 -12.04 -14.16 -1.55
N VAL A 119 -12.98 -15.10 -1.38
CA VAL A 119 -13.70 -15.36 -0.13
C VAL A 119 -13.58 -16.82 0.27
N SER A 120 -13.62 -17.12 1.57
CA SER A 120 -13.73 -18.51 2.03
C SER A 120 -15.07 -19.08 1.58
N ASN A 121 -15.04 -20.33 1.14
CA ASN A 121 -16.24 -21.10 0.81
C ASN A 121 -17.08 -21.38 2.07
#